data_AF-A0A7C2SFQ9-F1
#
_entry.id   AF-A0A7C2SFQ9-F1
#
_cell.length_a   1.000
_cell.length_b   1.000
_cell.length_c   1.000
_cell.angle_alpha   90.00
_cell.angle_beta   90.00
_cell.angle_gamma   90.00
#
_symmetry.space_group_name_H-M   'P 1'
#
loop_
_entity.id
_entity.type
_entity.pdbx_description
1 polymer ?
#
loop_
_entity_poly.entity_id
_entity_poly.type
_entity_poly.pdbx_seq_one_letter_code
_entity_poly.pdbx_strand_id
1 'polypeptide(L)'
;MMTLHRVLIYWLRLHIDKIHRIIWIIAPIYALAISIVIIAASLNPLIIARGAVDLVLTLSGYRLSFLGEPRESPGLDYAVRISILHIAALSITLASSIIVIARRRCRACRSLLLGAALVQTTSLGIIRAVGTIAWHEVSIMIAATSMSETSAGIISFPATEIEITWAGYILLTPIYQTLVYILLALTIVAVTIDLYIGQKPSRL
;
A
#
# COMPACT_ATOMS: atom_id res chain seq x y z
N MET A 1 23.91 24.63 42.50
CA MET A 1 24.54 24.72 41.16
C MET A 1 23.94 23.66 40.26
N MET A 2 23.16 24.05 39.25
CA MET A 2 22.69 23.14 38.20
C MET A 2 23.88 22.86 37.28
N THR A 3 24.36 21.62 37.23
CA THR A 3 25.49 21.24 36.38
C THR A 3 25.08 21.35 34.91
N LEU A 4 26.00 21.79 34.04
CA LEU A 4 25.79 21.97 32.58
C LEU A 4 25.12 20.75 31.92
N HIS A 5 25.42 19.56 32.44
CA HIS A 5 24.80 18.28 32.09
C HIS A 5 23.27 18.24 32.31
N ARG A 6 22.75 18.78 33.42
CA ARG A 6 21.30 18.83 33.70
C ARG A 6 20.57 19.80 32.77
N VAL A 7 21.21 20.90 32.39
CA VAL A 7 20.66 21.88 31.44
C VAL A 7 20.56 21.26 30.04
N LEU A 8 21.60 20.54 29.60
CA LEU A 8 21.60 19.84 28.31
C LEU A 8 20.49 18.77 28.26
N ILE A 9 20.34 17.96 29.30
CA ILE A 9 19.28 16.93 29.38
C ILE A 9 17.88 17.57 29.34
N TYR A 10 17.68 18.67 30.07
CA TYR A 10 16.40 19.37 30.07
C TYR A 10 16.06 19.97 28.69
N TRP A 11 17.05 20.58 28.05
CA TRP A 11 16.89 21.14 26.70
C TRP A 11 16.59 20.06 25.66
N LEU A 12 17.31 18.93 25.69
CA LEU A 12 17.07 17.79 24.80
C LEU A 12 15.66 17.23 24.98
N ARG A 13 15.21 17.09 26.23
CA ARG A 13 13.88 16.58 26.57
C ARG A 13 12.77 17.50 26.04
N LEU A 14 12.94 18.81 26.15
CA LEU A 14 11.95 19.77 25.68
C LEU A 14 11.76 19.69 24.15
N HIS A 15 12.84 19.46 23.40
CA HIS A 15 12.76 19.25 21.95
C HIS A 15 12.13 17.92 21.57
N ILE A 16 12.48 16.84 22.27
CA ILE A 16 11.87 15.52 22.07
C ILE A 16 10.36 15.58 22.32
N ASP A 17 9.91 16.25 23.39
CA ASP A 17 8.48 16.42 23.69
C ASP A 17 7.73 17.21 22.59
N LYS A 18 8.38 18.22 21.99
CA LYS A 18 7.79 18.98 20.87
C LYS A 18 7.68 18.14 19.61
N ILE A 19 8.76 17.44 19.22
CA ILE A 19 8.80 16.55 18.05
C ILE A 19 7.74 15.46 18.18
N HIS A 20 7.63 14.85 19.36
CA HIS A 20 6.65 13.82 19.66
C HIS A 20 5.21 14.30 19.45
N ARG A 21 4.86 15.51 19.93
CA ARG A 21 3.53 16.09 19.72
C ARG A 21 3.23 16.33 18.24
N ILE A 22 4.23 16.78 17.48
CA ILE A 22 4.08 17.00 16.03
C ILE A 22 3.81 15.68 15.31
N ILE A 23 4.60 14.64 15.59
CA ILE A 23 4.43 13.31 14.99
C ILE A 23 3.05 12.75 15.28
N TRP A 24 2.53 12.91 16.49
CA TRP A 24 1.18 12.44 16.87
C TRP A 24 0.04 13.13 16.12
N ILE A 25 0.27 14.33 15.60
CA ILE A 25 -0.72 15.02 14.76
C ILE A 25 -0.54 14.57 13.31
N ILE A 26 0.69 14.52 12.82
CA ILE A 26 0.99 14.23 11.41
C ILE A 26 0.70 12.77 11.05
N ALA A 27 1.15 11.80 11.87
CA ALA A 27 1.05 10.38 11.55
C ALA A 27 -0.38 9.89 11.24
N PRO A 28 -1.42 10.20 12.04
CA PRO A 28 -2.78 9.75 11.71
C PRO A 28 -3.39 10.52 10.53
N ILE A 29 -3.03 11.79 10.31
CA ILE A 29 -3.47 12.55 9.12
C ILE A 29 -2.83 11.96 7.86
N TYR A 30 -1.56 11.62 7.93
CA TYR A 30 -0.82 10.96 6.86
C TYR A 30 -1.41 9.58 6.53
N ALA A 31 -1.71 8.78 7.57
CA ALA A 31 -2.40 7.49 7.41
C ALA A 31 -3.75 7.64 6.72
N LEU A 32 -4.54 8.65 7.12
CA LEU A 32 -5.84 8.95 6.51
C LEU A 32 -5.68 9.35 5.04
N ALA A 33 -4.75 10.27 4.73
CA ALA A 33 -4.52 10.75 3.38
C ALA A 33 -4.08 9.62 2.44
N ILE A 34 -3.12 8.78 2.86
CA ILE A 34 -2.70 7.62 2.09
C ILE A 34 -3.86 6.64 1.89
N SER A 35 -4.64 6.38 2.94
CA SER A 35 -5.77 5.45 2.84
C SER A 35 -6.78 5.93 1.81
N ILE A 36 -7.10 7.23 1.76
CA ILE A 36 -7.99 7.81 0.75
C ILE A 36 -7.43 7.63 -0.67
N VAL A 37 -6.14 7.91 -0.87
CA VAL A 37 -5.48 7.76 -2.18
C VAL A 37 -5.52 6.30 -2.65
N ILE A 38 -5.23 5.35 -1.76
CA ILE A 38 -5.25 3.92 -2.10
C ILE A 38 -6.67 3.42 -2.34
N ILE A 39 -7.67 3.90 -1.60
CA ILE A 39 -9.07 3.60 -1.87
C ILE A 39 -9.44 4.09 -3.27
N ALA A 40 -9.10 5.33 -3.61
CA ALA A 40 -9.34 5.85 -4.95
C ALA A 40 -8.65 5.00 -6.02
N ALA A 41 -7.38 4.62 -5.81
CA ALA A 41 -6.65 3.75 -6.72
C ALA A 41 -7.30 2.35 -6.85
N SER A 42 -7.82 1.79 -5.76
CA SER A 42 -8.46 0.46 -5.74
C SER A 42 -9.74 0.38 -6.56
N LEU A 43 -10.40 1.52 -6.75
CA LEU A 43 -11.63 1.64 -7.55
C LEU A 43 -11.34 1.87 -9.04
N ASN A 44 -10.08 1.98 -9.44
CA ASN A 44 -9.67 2.25 -10.82
C ASN A 44 -8.98 1.02 -11.43
N PRO A 45 -9.00 0.89 -12.78
CA PRO A 45 -8.19 -0.10 -13.47
C PRO A 45 -6.72 0.08 -13.11
N LEU A 46 -6.00 -1.00 -12.86
CA LEU A 46 -4.56 -1.02 -12.60
C LEU A 46 -3.78 -1.13 -13.91
N ILE A 47 -4.22 -2.04 -14.76
CA ILE A 47 -3.59 -2.38 -16.04
C ILE A 47 -4.69 -2.47 -17.08
N ILE A 48 -4.44 -1.85 -18.23
CA ILE A 48 -5.28 -1.95 -19.43
C ILE A 48 -4.38 -2.50 -20.54
N ALA A 49 -4.79 -3.59 -21.17
CA ALA A 49 -4.17 -4.09 -22.40
C ALA A 49 -5.19 -4.02 -23.53
N ARG A 50 -4.75 -3.64 -24.74
CA ARG A 50 -5.61 -3.52 -25.92
C ARG A 50 -4.97 -4.14 -27.15
N GLY A 51 -5.77 -4.80 -27.99
CA GLY A 51 -5.31 -5.35 -29.27
C GLY A 51 -5.72 -6.81 -29.45
N ALA A 52 -4.76 -7.71 -29.68
CA ALA A 52 -5.06 -9.15 -29.72
C ALA A 52 -5.53 -9.68 -28.35
N VAL A 53 -5.02 -9.08 -27.27
CA VAL A 53 -5.47 -9.31 -25.91
C VAL A 53 -6.07 -8.02 -25.37
N ASP A 54 -7.35 -8.07 -25.03
CA ASP A 54 -8.05 -6.99 -24.36
C ASP A 54 -8.20 -7.37 -22.87
N LEU A 55 -7.48 -6.66 -22.00
CA LEU A 55 -7.49 -6.89 -20.56
C LEU A 55 -7.81 -5.59 -19.83
N VAL A 56 -8.73 -5.65 -18.87
CA VAL A 56 -8.90 -4.61 -17.85
C VAL A 56 -8.80 -5.29 -16.50
N LEU A 57 -7.73 -5.01 -15.76
CA LEU A 57 -7.51 -5.54 -14.42
C LEU A 57 -7.80 -4.47 -13.37
N THR A 58 -8.67 -4.75 -12.41
CA THR A 58 -8.87 -3.96 -11.19
C THR A 58 -8.45 -4.78 -9.97
N LEU A 59 -8.43 -4.19 -8.78
CA LEU A 59 -8.26 -5.00 -7.56
C LEU A 59 -9.47 -5.91 -7.29
N SER A 60 -10.67 -5.53 -7.73
CA SER A 60 -11.92 -6.25 -7.43
C SER A 60 -12.34 -7.26 -8.50
N GLY A 61 -11.68 -7.27 -9.66
CA GLY A 61 -12.05 -8.12 -10.78
C GLY A 61 -11.17 -7.91 -12.00
N TYR A 62 -11.45 -8.66 -13.05
CA TYR A 62 -10.85 -8.42 -14.35
C TYR A 62 -11.85 -8.73 -15.46
N ARG A 63 -11.59 -8.16 -16.63
CA ARG A 63 -12.20 -8.58 -17.89
C ARG A 63 -11.08 -8.92 -18.85
N LEU A 64 -11.07 -10.15 -19.35
CA LEU A 64 -10.09 -10.64 -20.30
C LEU A 64 -10.81 -11.18 -21.54
N SER A 65 -10.38 -10.71 -22.70
CA SER A 65 -10.78 -11.26 -23.99
C SER A 65 -9.57 -11.45 -24.88
N PHE A 66 -9.58 -12.54 -25.63
CA PHE A 66 -8.55 -12.92 -26.58
C PHE A 66 -9.19 -12.96 -27.97
N LEU A 67 -8.75 -12.10 -28.88
CA LEU A 67 -9.33 -11.95 -30.22
C LEU A 67 -10.87 -11.77 -30.20
N GLY A 68 -11.36 -11.02 -29.22
CA GLY A 68 -12.80 -10.76 -29.02
C GLY A 68 -13.55 -11.82 -28.22
N GLU A 69 -12.95 -13.00 -27.98
CA GLU A 69 -13.59 -14.07 -27.20
C GLU A 69 -13.24 -13.95 -25.70
N PRO A 70 -14.22 -14.01 -24.79
CA PRO A 70 -13.97 -13.93 -23.36
C PRO A 70 -13.13 -15.13 -22.89
N ARG A 71 -12.16 -14.87 -22.01
CA ARG A 71 -11.25 -15.88 -21.45
C ARG A 71 -11.18 -15.73 -19.94
N GLU A 72 -11.11 -16.86 -19.26
CA GLU A 72 -10.79 -16.94 -17.84
C GLU A 72 -9.29 -17.19 -17.65
N SER A 73 -8.73 -16.65 -16.57
CA SER A 73 -7.35 -16.89 -16.15
C SER A 73 -7.34 -17.26 -14.66
N PRO A 74 -6.95 -18.50 -14.31
CA PRO A 74 -6.83 -18.93 -12.91
C PRO A 74 -5.85 -18.06 -12.10
N GLY A 75 -4.80 -17.55 -12.76
CA GLY A 75 -3.84 -16.63 -12.13
C GLY A 75 -4.50 -15.30 -11.76
N LEU A 76 -5.26 -14.70 -12.68
CA LEU A 76 -5.99 -13.45 -12.39
C LEU A 76 -7.11 -13.66 -11.37
N ASP A 77 -7.81 -14.80 -11.40
CA ASP A 77 -8.80 -15.17 -10.37
C ASP A 77 -8.17 -15.23 -8.98
N TYR A 78 -6.98 -15.83 -8.88
CA TYR A 78 -6.23 -15.88 -7.62
C TYR A 78 -5.79 -14.47 -7.19
N ALA A 79 -5.27 -13.65 -8.11
CA ALA A 79 -4.86 -12.27 -7.84
C ALA A 79 -6.01 -11.41 -7.28
N VAL A 80 -7.21 -11.54 -7.85
CA VAL A 80 -8.42 -10.85 -7.37
C VAL A 80 -8.89 -11.38 -6.01
N ARG A 81 -8.68 -12.65 -5.69
CA ARG A 81 -9.04 -13.18 -4.37
C ARG A 81 -8.10 -12.67 -3.28
N ILE A 82 -6.79 -12.63 -3.55
CA ILE A 82 -5.81 -12.16 -2.55
C ILE A 82 -5.89 -10.64 -2.32
N SER A 83 -6.31 -9.85 -3.32
CA SER A 83 -6.46 -8.39 -3.19
C SER A 83 -7.52 -8.00 -2.16
N ILE A 84 -8.49 -8.87 -1.85
CA ILE A 84 -9.48 -8.65 -0.78
C ILE A 84 -8.79 -8.44 0.58
N LEU A 85 -7.68 -9.16 0.82
CA LEU A 85 -6.90 -9.00 2.05
C LEU A 85 -6.25 -7.61 2.13
N HIS A 86 -5.83 -7.04 1.00
CA HIS A 86 -5.33 -5.67 0.94
C HIS A 86 -6.45 -4.66 1.24
N ILE A 87 -7.65 -4.85 0.69
CA ILE A 87 -8.81 -4.00 0.98
C ILE A 87 -9.18 -4.05 2.48
N ALA A 88 -9.10 -5.22 3.11
CA ALA A 88 -9.31 -5.37 4.54
C ALA A 88 -8.25 -4.63 5.36
N ALA A 89 -6.96 -4.77 5.02
CA ALA A 89 -5.85 -4.04 5.65
C ALA A 89 -6.01 -2.52 5.54
N LEU A 90 -6.45 -2.05 4.38
CA LEU A 90 -6.75 -0.65 4.12
C LEU A 90 -7.90 -0.14 5.00
N SER A 91 -8.97 -0.93 5.13
CA SER A 91 -10.13 -0.60 5.97
C SER A 91 -9.75 -0.47 7.45
N ILE A 92 -8.90 -1.38 7.96
CA ILE A 92 -8.35 -1.31 9.32
C ILE A 92 -7.55 -0.02 9.52
N THR A 93 -6.73 0.34 8.53
CA THR A 93 -5.88 1.54 8.60
C THR A 93 -6.70 2.81 8.59
N LEU A 94 -7.69 2.88 7.70
CA LEU A 94 -8.63 3.99 7.62
C LEU A 94 -9.38 4.16 8.95
N ALA A 95 -10.01 3.10 9.46
CA ALA A 95 -10.76 3.14 10.71
C ALA A 95 -9.86 3.56 11.89
N SER A 96 -8.66 2.99 11.97
CA SER A 96 -7.68 3.33 13.00
C SER A 96 -7.29 4.80 12.96
N SER A 97 -7.02 5.34 11.76
CA SER A 97 -6.65 6.75 11.58
C SER A 97 -7.76 7.70 12.03
N ILE A 98 -9.02 7.41 11.66
CA ILE A 98 -10.19 8.21 12.06
C ILE A 98 -10.39 8.18 13.58
N ILE A 99 -10.30 7.00 14.21
CA ILE A 99 -10.44 6.85 15.65
C ILE A 99 -9.36 7.64 16.40
N VAL A 100 -8.11 7.60 15.93
CA VAL A 100 -7.00 8.34 16.52
C VAL A 100 -7.21 9.85 16.41
N ILE A 101 -7.63 10.34 15.25
CA ILE A 101 -7.94 11.76 15.01
C ILE A 101 -9.07 12.22 15.93
N ALA A 102 -10.12 11.41 16.08
CA ALA A 102 -11.30 11.74 16.88
C ALA A 102 -11.00 11.74 18.39
N ARG A 103 -10.23 10.77 18.89
CA ARG A 103 -10.03 10.58 20.35
C ARG A 103 -8.79 11.23 20.93
N ARG A 104 -7.97 11.93 20.13
CA ARG A 104 -6.78 12.80 20.39
C ARG A 104 -5.78 12.50 21.54
N ARG A 105 -6.03 11.62 22.52
CA ARG A 105 -5.21 11.40 23.72
C ARG A 105 -5.38 10.02 24.38
N CYS A 106 -5.81 8.98 23.67
CA CYS A 106 -5.92 7.64 24.25
C CYS A 106 -4.62 6.84 24.05
N ARG A 107 -4.06 6.22 25.10
CA ARG A 107 -2.91 5.31 24.97
C ARG A 107 -3.22 4.14 24.02
N ALA A 108 -4.45 3.61 24.04
CA ALA A 108 -4.86 2.55 23.13
C ALA A 108 -4.89 2.99 21.66
N CYS A 109 -5.17 4.27 21.37
CA CYS A 109 -5.08 4.81 20.00
C CYS A 109 -3.65 4.72 19.44
N ARG A 110 -2.64 4.71 20.30
CA ARG A 110 -1.23 4.67 19.90
C ARG A 110 -0.83 3.30 19.41
N SER A 111 -1.16 2.27 20.19
CA SER A 111 -1.00 0.87 19.80
C SER A 111 -1.86 0.53 18.57
N LEU A 112 -3.05 1.14 18.46
CA LEU A 112 -3.92 0.98 17.30
C LEU A 112 -3.28 1.51 16.01
N LEU A 113 -2.71 2.72 16.03
CA LEU A 113 -2.06 3.31 14.85
C LEU A 113 -0.81 2.53 14.43
N LEU A 114 -0.02 2.05 15.40
CA LEU A 114 1.12 1.16 15.11
C LEU A 114 0.66 -0.18 14.52
N GLY A 115 -0.37 -0.80 15.10
CA GLY A 115 -0.96 -2.04 14.60
C GLY A 115 -1.47 -1.87 13.17
N ALA A 116 -2.14 -0.76 12.87
CA ALA A 116 -2.57 -0.40 11.53
C ALA A 116 -1.39 -0.25 10.54
N ALA A 117 -0.33 0.45 10.95
CA ALA A 117 0.86 0.58 10.12
C ALA A 117 1.52 -0.77 9.83
N LEU A 118 1.59 -1.67 10.81
CA LEU A 118 2.10 -3.04 10.64
C LEU A 118 1.21 -3.86 9.70
N VAL A 119 -0.12 -3.77 9.83
CA VAL A 119 -1.05 -4.43 8.90
C VAL A 119 -0.89 -3.91 7.46
N GLN A 120 -0.50 -2.65 7.26
CA GLN A 120 -0.16 -2.17 5.91
C GLN A 120 1.17 -2.70 5.38
N THR A 121 2.12 -3.04 6.26
CA THR A 121 3.38 -3.65 5.78
C THR A 121 3.15 -5.05 5.22
N THR A 122 2.20 -5.82 5.77
CA THR A 122 1.85 -7.13 5.22
C THR A 122 1.07 -7.00 3.90
N SER A 123 0.26 -5.95 3.74
CA SER A 123 -0.47 -5.68 2.49
C SER A 123 0.44 -5.31 1.32
N LEU A 124 1.68 -4.84 1.56
CA LEU A 124 2.69 -4.66 0.52
C LEU A 124 3.03 -5.96 -0.20
N GLY A 125 3.15 -7.07 0.54
CA GLY A 125 3.42 -8.38 -0.04
C GLY A 125 2.29 -8.85 -0.95
N ILE A 126 1.05 -8.58 -0.55
CA ILE A 126 -0.17 -8.90 -1.32
C ILE A 126 -0.17 -8.12 -2.64
N ILE A 127 0.02 -6.80 -2.59
CA ILE A 127 0.00 -5.96 -3.80
C ILE A 127 1.14 -6.31 -4.77
N ARG A 128 2.34 -6.62 -4.24
CA ARG A 128 3.43 -7.13 -5.07
C ARG A 128 3.07 -8.46 -5.74
N ALA A 129 2.47 -9.39 -5.00
CA ALA A 129 2.02 -10.67 -5.56
C ALA A 129 1.00 -10.46 -6.69
N VAL A 130 0.00 -9.59 -6.48
CA VAL A 130 -0.97 -9.20 -7.51
C VAL A 130 -0.27 -8.66 -8.75
N GLY A 131 0.66 -7.72 -8.58
CA GLY A 131 1.43 -7.14 -9.69
C GLY A 131 2.25 -8.18 -10.46
N THR A 132 2.93 -9.09 -9.75
CA THR A 132 3.74 -10.14 -10.38
C THR A 132 2.89 -11.14 -11.16
N ILE A 133 1.73 -11.54 -10.62
CA ILE A 133 0.83 -12.49 -11.29
C ILE A 133 0.22 -11.83 -12.51
N ALA A 134 -0.28 -10.59 -12.38
CA ALA A 134 -0.84 -9.85 -13.49
C ALA A 134 0.17 -9.69 -14.64
N TRP A 135 1.42 -9.33 -14.32
CA TRP A 135 2.47 -9.18 -15.32
C TRP A 135 2.81 -10.52 -16.00
N HIS A 136 2.88 -11.59 -15.22
CA HIS A 136 3.14 -12.93 -15.74
C HIS A 136 2.05 -13.38 -16.72
N GLU A 137 0.79 -13.27 -16.35
CA GLU A 137 -0.37 -13.63 -17.19
C GLU A 137 -0.38 -12.82 -18.50
N VAL A 138 -0.19 -11.50 -18.41
CA VAL A 138 -0.11 -10.63 -19.59
C VAL A 138 1.05 -11.04 -20.50
N SER A 139 2.23 -11.33 -19.95
CA SER A 139 3.41 -11.72 -20.74
C SER A 139 3.23 -13.03 -21.49
N ILE A 140 2.56 -14.03 -20.89
CA ILE A 140 2.25 -15.31 -21.54
C ILE A 140 1.30 -15.10 -22.70
N MET A 141 0.24 -14.30 -22.50
CA MET A 141 -0.77 -14.05 -23.51
C MET A 141 -0.21 -13.28 -24.72
N ILE A 142 0.75 -12.38 -24.49
CA ILE A 142 1.46 -11.66 -25.56
C ILE A 142 2.42 -12.58 -26.30
N ALA A 143 3.13 -13.47 -25.60
CA ALA A 143 4.01 -14.44 -26.27
C ALA A 143 3.21 -15.34 -27.24
N ALA A 144 1.99 -15.73 -26.86
CA ALA A 144 1.09 -16.52 -27.69
C ALA A 144 0.59 -15.81 -28.96
N THR A 145 0.70 -14.48 -29.06
CA THR A 145 0.24 -13.67 -30.19
C THR A 145 1.37 -13.13 -31.07
N SER A 146 2.62 -13.47 -30.77
CA SER A 146 3.79 -12.84 -31.40
C SER A 146 4.04 -13.22 -32.87
N MET A 147 3.69 -14.45 -33.29
CA MET A 147 3.54 -14.94 -34.67
C MET A 147 3.36 -16.46 -34.60
N SER A 148 2.44 -17.03 -35.38
CA SER A 148 2.27 -18.49 -35.45
C SER A 148 2.52 -18.97 -36.87
N GLU A 149 3.54 -19.82 -37.04
CA GLU A 149 3.82 -20.47 -38.32
C GLU A 149 2.94 -21.72 -38.42
N THR A 150 2.03 -21.71 -39.39
CA THR A 150 1.13 -22.83 -39.66
C THR A 150 1.48 -23.47 -41.01
N SER A 151 0.97 -24.66 -41.29
CA SER A 151 1.12 -25.31 -42.60
C SER A 151 0.54 -24.49 -43.76
N ALA A 152 -0.31 -23.49 -43.48
CA ALA A 152 -0.87 -22.56 -44.44
C ALA A 152 -0.09 -21.22 -44.57
N GLY A 153 0.98 -21.04 -43.79
CA GLY A 153 1.80 -19.82 -43.75
C GLY A 153 1.85 -19.15 -42.37
N ILE A 154 2.41 -17.94 -42.33
CA ILE A 154 2.60 -17.16 -41.10
C ILE A 154 1.32 -16.38 -40.79
N ILE A 155 0.74 -16.62 -39.61
CA ILE A 155 -0.35 -15.82 -39.06
C ILE A 155 0.25 -14.75 -38.15
N SER A 156 0.05 -13.49 -38.51
CA SER A 156 0.38 -12.33 -37.67
C SER A 156 -0.85 -11.88 -36.92
N PHE A 157 -0.80 -11.89 -35.59
CA PHE A 157 -1.86 -11.31 -34.77
C PHE A 157 -1.65 -9.81 -34.58
N PRO A 158 -2.71 -9.05 -34.25
CA PRO A 158 -2.57 -7.64 -33.87
C PRO A 158 -1.61 -7.49 -32.67
N ALA A 159 -0.79 -6.43 -32.68
CA ALA A 159 0.03 -6.11 -31.52
C ALA A 159 -0.85 -5.81 -30.30
N THR A 160 -0.36 -6.12 -29.11
CA THR A 160 -1.03 -5.78 -27.84
C THR A 160 -0.28 -4.63 -27.17
N GLU A 161 -0.96 -3.53 -26.94
CA GLU A 161 -0.44 -2.39 -26.18
C GLU A 161 -0.82 -2.55 -24.70
N ILE A 162 0.13 -2.30 -23.80
CA ILE A 162 -0.11 -2.33 -22.35
C ILE A 162 0.05 -0.91 -21.78
N GLU A 163 -0.97 -0.47 -21.06
CA GLU A 163 -0.98 0.77 -20.30
C GLU A 163 -1.09 0.46 -18.80
N ILE A 164 -0.14 0.97 -18.02
CA ILE A 164 -0.25 1.03 -16.57
C ILE A 164 -0.90 2.37 -16.21
N THR A 165 -2.07 2.32 -15.61
CA THR A 165 -2.80 3.54 -15.23
C THR A 165 -2.12 4.25 -14.06
N TRP A 166 -2.61 5.44 -13.70
CA TRP A 166 -2.18 6.12 -12.47
C TRP A 166 -2.37 5.24 -11.21
N ALA A 167 -3.43 4.44 -11.15
CA ALA A 167 -3.72 3.56 -10.02
C ALA A 167 -2.73 2.39 -9.96
N GLY A 168 -2.44 1.79 -11.13
CA GLY A 168 -1.38 0.80 -11.26
C GLY A 168 -0.02 1.38 -10.89
N TYR A 169 0.27 2.61 -11.31
CA TYR A 169 1.52 3.30 -10.98
C TYR A 169 1.66 3.57 -9.48
N ILE A 170 0.60 3.96 -8.79
CA ILE A 170 0.66 4.14 -7.33
C ILE A 170 0.88 2.81 -6.63
N LEU A 171 0.08 1.79 -6.96
CA LEU A 171 0.00 0.54 -6.19
C LEU A 171 1.10 -0.46 -6.53
N LEU A 172 1.44 -0.62 -7.81
CA LEU A 172 2.35 -1.67 -8.29
C LEU A 172 3.82 -1.22 -8.33
N THR A 173 4.11 0.05 -8.04
CA THR A 173 5.48 0.60 -8.04
C THR A 173 6.01 0.83 -6.62
N PRO A 174 7.30 1.20 -6.44
CA PRO A 174 7.88 1.49 -5.13
C PRO A 174 7.23 2.68 -4.38
N ILE A 175 6.35 3.45 -5.03
CA ILE A 175 5.65 4.58 -4.40
C ILE A 175 4.83 4.09 -3.21
N TYR A 176 3.98 3.07 -3.41
CA TYR A 176 3.15 2.55 -2.33
C TYR A 176 3.99 2.02 -1.16
N GLN A 177 5.08 1.31 -1.47
CA GLN A 177 6.03 0.84 -0.45
C GLN A 177 6.64 1.99 0.36
N THR A 178 7.06 3.06 -0.32
CA THR A 178 7.64 4.24 0.32
C THR A 178 6.64 4.89 1.28
N LEU A 179 5.39 5.06 0.85
CA LEU A 179 4.31 5.63 1.67
C LEU A 179 4.06 4.81 2.94
N VAL A 180 3.99 3.47 2.81
CA VAL A 180 3.79 2.57 3.95
C VAL A 180 4.97 2.62 4.92
N TYR A 181 6.21 2.66 4.43
CA TYR A 181 7.38 2.77 5.31
C TYR A 181 7.50 4.10 6.03
N ILE A 182 7.11 5.21 5.39
CA ILE A 182 7.05 6.51 6.08
C ILE A 182 6.03 6.44 7.21
N LEU A 183 4.84 5.86 6.96
CA LEU A 183 3.82 5.68 8.00
C LEU A 183 4.34 4.81 9.15
N LEU A 184 4.99 3.69 8.84
CA LEU A 184 5.59 2.81 9.84
C LEU A 184 6.67 3.54 10.66
N ALA A 185 7.58 4.26 10.00
CA ALA A 185 8.64 5.00 10.68
C ALA A 185 8.07 6.06 11.64
N LEU A 186 7.09 6.85 11.18
CA LEU A 186 6.43 7.85 12.02
C LEU A 186 5.76 7.21 13.25
N THR A 187 5.08 6.08 13.07
CA THR A 187 4.38 5.39 14.17
C THR A 187 5.34 4.71 15.15
N ILE A 188 6.42 4.10 14.67
CA ILE A 188 7.48 3.54 15.53
C ILE A 188 8.11 4.65 16.36
N VAL A 189 8.55 5.75 15.74
CA VAL A 189 9.17 6.88 16.45
C VAL A 189 8.22 7.42 17.53
N ALA A 190 6.93 7.57 17.21
CA ALA A 190 5.92 8.03 18.18
C ALA A 190 5.82 7.09 19.40
N VAL A 191 5.75 5.77 19.16
CA VAL A 191 5.64 4.77 20.23
C VAL A 191 6.93 4.64 21.04
N THR A 192 8.10 4.70 20.41
CA THR A 192 9.41 4.62 21.10
C THR A 192 9.61 5.81 22.03
N ILE A 193 9.28 7.03 21.59
CA ILE A 193 9.37 8.21 22.46
C ILE A 193 8.42 8.09 23.66
N ASP A 194 7.21 7.55 23.46
CA ASP A 194 6.28 7.29 24.56
C ASP A 194 6.78 6.27 25.58
N LEU A 195 7.44 5.20 25.13
CA LEU A 195 8.08 4.23 26.03
C LEU A 195 9.21 4.88 26.85
N TYR A 196 10.02 5.72 26.21
CA TYR A 196 11.12 6.43 26.85
C TYR A 196 10.65 7.48 27.87
N ILE A 197 9.58 8.23 27.57
CA ILE A 197 8.99 9.21 28.49
C ILE A 197 8.19 8.52 29.60
N GLY A 198 7.56 7.38 29.29
CA GLY A 198 6.72 6.59 30.18
C GLY A 198 7.47 5.88 31.31
N GLN A 199 8.77 5.61 31.14
CA GLN A 199 9.66 5.05 32.18
C GLN A 199 10.05 6.07 33.28
N LYS A 200 9.19 7.03 33.62
CA LYS A 200 9.38 7.78 34.87
C LYS A 200 9.30 6.77 36.03
N PRO A 201 10.34 6.61 36.88
CA PRO A 201 10.12 6.03 38.18
C PRO A 201 9.05 6.86 38.86
N SER A 202 8.01 6.19 39.34
CA SER A 202 7.09 6.73 40.33
C SER A 202 7.91 7.45 41.38
N ARG A 203 7.58 8.73 41.59
CA ARG A 203 8.20 9.61 42.59
C ARG A 203 8.49 8.82 43.88
N LEU A 204 9.79 8.67 44.18
CA LEU A 204 10.29 8.61 45.56
C LEU A 204 10.36 10.05 46.08
#